data_AF-A0A1F7QB63-F1
#
_entry.id   AF-A0A1F7QB63-F1
#
_cell.length_a   1.000
_cell.length_b   1.000
_cell.length_c   1.000
_cell.angle_alpha   90.00
_cell.angle_beta   90.00
_cell.angle_gamma   90.00
#
_symmetry.space_group_name_H-M   'P 1'
#
loop_
_entity.id
_entity.type
_entity.pdbx_description
1 polymer ?
#
loop_
_entity_poly.entity_id
_entity_poly.type
_entity_poly.pdbx_seq_one_letter_code
_entity_poly.pdbx_strand_id
1 'polypeptide(L)'
;MMLETRAKVLLILSQDVLDRARVLAGKATTALKLPVSLQIVLRALLEEGLKRDGSPALLANIEGQAQAVRQRRGAARRAEAARSSRGPNSKRTTPGR
;
A
#
# COMPACT_ATOMS: atom_id res chain seq x y z
N MET A 1 16.03 -2.57 -20.10
CA MET A 1 14.86 -2.09 -19.34
C MET A 1 13.72 -3.04 -19.66
N MET A 2 13.31 -3.90 -18.73
CA MET A 2 12.18 -4.79 -18.95
C MET A 2 10.90 -3.95 -18.87
N LEU A 3 10.14 -3.91 -19.96
CA LEU A 3 8.77 -3.43 -19.95
C LEU A 3 7.99 -4.39 -19.06
N GLU A 4 7.72 -3.98 -17.82
CA GLU A 4 6.79 -4.70 -16.96
C GLU A 4 5.49 -4.87 -17.75
N THR A 5 5.13 -6.09 -18.09
CA THR A 5 3.85 -6.42 -18.73
C THR A 5 2.75 -6.10 -17.71
N ARG A 6 2.41 -4.82 -17.58
CA ARG A 6 1.48 -4.32 -16.58
C ARG A 6 0.08 -4.65 -17.06
N ALA A 7 -0.46 -5.77 -16.60
CA ALA A 7 -1.85 -6.10 -16.79
C ALA A 7 -2.72 -4.94 -16.27
N LYS A 8 -3.52 -4.35 -17.16
CA LYS A 8 -4.53 -3.34 -16.83
C LYS A 8 -5.88 -4.04 -16.72
N VAL A 9 -6.54 -3.89 -15.57
CA VAL A 9 -7.85 -4.49 -15.30
C VAL A 9 -8.85 -3.37 -15.09
N LEU A 10 -9.97 -3.41 -15.82
CA LEU A 10 -11.15 -2.61 -15.52
C LEU A 10 -12.14 -3.48 -14.75
N LEU A 11 -12.49 -3.05 -13.55
CA LEU A 11 -13.46 -3.73 -12.70
C LEU A 11 -14.74 -2.92 -12.67
N ILE A 12 -15.84 -3.50 -13.15
CA ILE A 12 -17.19 -2.93 -13.07
C ILE A 12 -17.93 -3.68 -11.96
N LEU A 13 -18.36 -2.95 -10.94
CA LEU A 13 -19.07 -3.50 -9.79
C LEU A 13 -20.42 -2.80 -9.65
N SER A 14 -21.40 -3.53 -9.12
CA SER A 14 -22.59 -2.90 -8.60
C SER A 14 -22.25 -2.05 -7.37
N GLN A 15 -23.08 -1.03 -7.11
CA GLN A 15 -22.85 -0.09 -6.02
C GLN A 15 -22.84 -0.77 -4.64
N ASP A 16 -23.66 -1.80 -4.45
CA ASP A 16 -23.74 -2.54 -3.19
C ASP A 16 -22.43 -3.30 -2.87
N VAL A 17 -21.76 -3.88 -3.88
CA VAL A 17 -20.46 -4.54 -3.70
C VAL A 17 -19.40 -3.51 -3.32
N LEU A 18 -19.44 -2.33 -3.96
CA LEU A 18 -18.52 -1.25 -3.66
C LEU A 18 -18.73 -0.71 -2.24
N ASP A 19 -19.97 -0.56 -1.80
CA ASP A 19 -20.31 -0.11 -0.45
C ASP A 19 -19.90 -1.12 0.62
N ARG A 20 -20.11 -2.41 0.37
CA ARG A 20 -19.60 -3.49 1.25
C ARG A 20 -18.08 -3.47 1.35
N ALA A 21 -17.38 -3.27 0.23
CA ALA A 21 -15.92 -3.17 0.23
C ALA A 21 -15.42 -1.95 1.02
N ARG A 22 -16.13 -0.82 0.98
CA ARG A 22 -15.83 0.36 1.82
C ARG A 22 -15.98 0.05 3.31
N VAL A 23 -17.09 -0.59 3.69
CA VAL A 23 -17.31 -1.02 5.09
C VAL A 23 -16.22 -1.99 5.53
N LEU A 24 -15.85 -2.96 4.69
CA LEU A 24 -14.79 -3.92 4.97
C LEU A 24 -13.43 -3.22 5.14
N ALA A 25 -13.10 -2.23 4.31
CA ALA A 25 -11.88 -1.44 4.45
C ALA A 25 -11.83 -0.69 5.80
N GLY A 26 -12.95 -0.10 6.23
CA GLY A 26 -13.05 0.56 7.54
C GLY A 26 -12.86 -0.43 8.71
N LYS A 27 -13.51 -1.60 8.63
CA LYS A 27 -13.36 -2.67 9.62
C LYS A 27 -11.92 -3.17 9.68
N ALA A 28 -11.30 -3.46 8.54
CA ALA A 28 -9.93 -3.94 8.45
C ALA A 28 -8.93 -2.90 8.97
N THR A 29 -9.13 -1.62 8.67
CA THR A 29 -8.29 -0.53 9.20
C THR A 29 -8.31 -0.51 10.73
N THR A 30 -9.50 -0.68 11.32
CA THR A 30 -9.67 -0.71 12.77
C THR A 30 -9.04 -1.96 13.39
N ALA A 31 -9.30 -3.13 12.80
CA ALA A 31 -8.84 -4.41 13.31
C ALA A 31 -7.31 -4.57 13.23
N LEU A 32 -6.72 -4.22 12.09
CA LEU A 32 -5.29 -4.37 11.83
C LEU A 32 -4.45 -3.20 12.35
N LYS A 33 -5.07 -2.12 12.82
CA LYS A 33 -4.40 -0.89 13.30
C LYS A 33 -3.41 -0.32 12.28
N LEU A 34 -3.75 -0.43 11.00
CA LEU A 34 -2.95 0.10 9.88
C LEU A 34 -3.88 0.54 8.74
N PRO A 35 -3.51 1.56 7.95
CA PRO A 35 -4.40 2.08 6.91
C PRO A 35 -4.66 1.03 5.83
N VAL A 36 -5.92 0.63 5.65
CA VAL A 36 -6.36 -0.26 4.57
C VAL A 36 -7.17 0.55 3.57
N SER A 37 -6.68 0.68 2.33
CA SER A 37 -7.40 1.38 1.27
C SER A 37 -8.41 0.47 0.57
N LEU A 38 -9.43 1.08 -0.03
CA LEU A 38 -10.39 0.37 -0.88
C LEU A 38 -9.70 -0.43 -2.00
N GLN A 39 -8.60 0.08 -2.57
CA GLN A 39 -7.85 -0.64 -3.61
C GLN A 39 -7.26 -1.96 -3.11
N ILE A 40 -6.79 -2.02 -1.86
CA ILE A 40 -6.28 -3.27 -1.26
C ILE A 40 -7.42 -4.29 -1.14
N VAL A 41 -8.58 -3.85 -0.66
CA VAL A 41 -9.76 -4.71 -0.52
C VAL A 41 -10.22 -5.22 -1.88
N LEU A 42 -10.36 -4.35 -2.87
CA LEU A 42 -10.77 -4.73 -4.23
C LEU A 42 -9.78 -5.69 -4.89
N ARG A 43 -8.48 -5.48 -4.68
CA ARG A 43 -7.46 -6.39 -5.19
C ARG A 43 -7.52 -7.76 -4.51
N ALA A 44 -7.67 -7.80 -3.19
CA ALA A 44 -7.84 -9.06 -2.46
C ALA A 44 -9.11 -9.79 -2.91
N LEU A 45 -10.22 -9.07 -3.13
CA LEU A 45 -11.43 -9.65 -3.69
C LEU A 45 -11.16 -10.26 -5.08
N LEU A 46 -10.45 -9.57 -5.98
CA LEU A 46 -10.10 -10.12 -7.29
C LEU A 46 -9.26 -11.40 -7.19
N GLU A 47 -8.25 -11.41 -6.33
CA GLU A 47 -7.36 -12.56 -6.12
C GLU A 47 -8.12 -13.77 -5.53
N GLU A 48 -9.13 -13.52 -4.69
CA GLU A 48 -10.00 -14.57 -4.14
C GLU A 48 -11.19 -14.94 -5.04
N GLY A 49 -11.32 -14.36 -6.24
CA GLY A 49 -12.40 -14.65 -7.18
C GLY A 49 -13.74 -14.00 -6.83
N LEU A 50 -13.70 -12.81 -6.23
CA LEU A 50 -14.83 -12.01 -5.74
C LEU A 50 -15.74 -12.80 -4.77
N LYS A 51 -15.18 -13.77 -4.05
CA LYS A 51 -15.90 -14.62 -3.09
C LYS A 51 -16.38 -13.81 -1.89
N ARG A 52 -17.49 -14.30 -1.29
CA ARG A 52 -18.27 -13.63 -0.24
C ARG A 52 -17.44 -12.92 0.84
N ASP A 53 -17.95 -11.76 1.24
CA ASP A 53 -17.44 -10.91 2.30
C ASP A 53 -17.08 -11.71 3.58
N GLY A 54 -15.86 -11.56 4.07
CA GLY A 54 -15.44 -12.11 5.36
C GLY A 54 -14.89 -13.54 5.35
N SER A 55 -14.53 -14.10 4.19
CA SER A 55 -13.79 -15.36 4.16
C SER A 55 -12.41 -15.22 4.86
N PRO A 56 -11.92 -16.25 5.57
CA PRO A 56 -10.60 -16.18 6.22
C PRO A 56 -9.46 -15.91 5.23
N ALA A 57 -9.55 -16.46 4.02
CA ALA A 57 -8.58 -16.24 2.94
C ALA A 57 -8.56 -14.78 2.50
N LEU A 58 -9.74 -14.15 2.31
CA LEU A 58 -9.84 -12.74 1.95
C LEU A 58 -9.22 -11.84 3.02
N LEU A 59 -9.50 -12.11 4.30
CA LEU A 59 -8.94 -11.33 5.41
C LEU A 59 -7.40 -11.44 5.47
N ALA A 60 -6.87 -12.66 5.34
CA ALA A 60 -5.43 -12.90 5.31
C ALA A 60 -4.74 -12.18 4.14
N ASN A 61 -5.38 -12.15 2.96
CA ASN A 61 -4.85 -11.46 1.79
C ASN A 61 -4.88 -9.93 1.97
N ILE A 62 -5.97 -9.38 2.53
CA ILE A 62 -6.06 -7.95 2.90
C ILE A 62 -4.92 -7.57 3.87
N GLU A 63 -4.70 -8.37 4.90
CA GLU A 63 -3.63 -8.13 5.87
C GLU A 63 -2.24 -8.17 5.22
N GLY A 64 -1.96 -9.21 4.42
CA GLY A 64 -0.69 -9.37 3.72
C GLY A 64 -0.38 -8.19 2.79
N GLN A 65 -1.35 -7.76 1.99
CA GLN A 65 -1.20 -6.61 1.10
C GLN A 65 -0.99 -5.30 1.87
N ALA A 66 -1.77 -5.08 2.94
CA ALA A 66 -1.67 -3.85 3.72
C ALA A 66 -0.33 -3.76 4.46
N GLN A 67 0.18 -4.88 4.96
CA GLN A 67 1.51 -4.96 5.55
C GLN A 67 2.61 -4.70 4.51
N ALA A 68 2.49 -5.27 3.30
CA ALA A 68 3.42 -5.01 2.21
C ALA A 68 3.45 -3.52 1.82
N VAL A 69 2.28 -2.85 1.75
CA VAL A 69 2.20 -1.40 1.51
C VAL A 69 2.85 -0.60 2.63
N ARG A 70 2.61 -0.95 3.90
CA ARG A 70 3.24 -0.31 5.06
C ARG A 70 4.77 -0.43 4.99
N GLN A 71 5.28 -1.62 4.69
CA GLN A 71 6.72 -1.86 4.55
C GLN A 71 7.32 -1.04 3.41
N ARG A 72 6.68 -1.01 2.23
CA ARG A 72 7.12 -0.19 1.08
C ARG A 72 7.16 1.30 1.43
N ARG A 73 6.14 1.82 2.13
CA ARG A 73 6.13 3.20 2.61
C ARG A 73 7.24 3.47 3.62
N GLY A 74 7.48 2.54 4.55
CA GLY A 74 8.58 2.63 5.50
C GLY A 74 9.95 2.67 4.81
N ALA A 75 10.17 1.78 3.83
CA ALA A 75 11.39 1.75 3.03
C ALA A 75 11.60 3.05 2.24
N ALA A 76 10.54 3.57 1.59
CA ALA A 76 10.60 4.83 0.87
C ALA A 76 10.97 6.02 1.78
N ARG A 77 10.38 6.09 3.00
CA ARG A 77 10.73 7.11 3.99
C ARG A 77 12.18 7.01 4.46
N ARG A 78 12.70 5.80 4.71
CA ARG A 78 14.11 5.60 5.08
C ARG A 78 15.06 6.01 3.96
N ALA A 79 14.73 5.66 2.72
CA ALA A 79 15.51 6.07 1.56
C ALA A 79 15.53 7.60 1.42
N GLU A 80 14.40 8.27 1.67
CA GLU A 80 14.32 9.73 1.65
C GLU A 80 15.17 10.38 2.76
N ALA A 81 15.08 9.87 3.99
CA ALA A 81 15.90 10.36 5.10
C ALA A 81 17.40 10.23 4.81
N ALA A 82 17.83 9.11 4.22
CA ALA A 82 19.23 8.89 3.84
C ALA A 82 19.71 9.81 2.70
N ARG A 83 18.80 10.25 1.82
CA ARG A 83 19.08 11.28 0.81
C ARG A 83 19.22 12.66 1.45
N SER A 84 18.32 13.02 2.37
CA SER A 84 18.36 14.30 3.08
C SER A 84 19.59 14.43 3.98
N SER A 85 20.07 13.36 4.61
CA SER A 85 21.29 13.38 5.43
C SER A 85 22.59 13.50 4.62
N ARG A 86 22.52 13.36 3.28
CA ARG A 86 23.65 13.54 2.35
C ARG A 86 23.62 14.90 1.63
N GLY A 87 22.71 15.82 2.00
CA GLY A 87 22.70 17.20 1.53
C GLY A 87 23.97 17.97 1.96
N PRO A 88 24.37 19.03 1.21
CA PRO A 88 25.76 19.47 1.14
C PRO A 88 26.18 20.18 2.42
N ASN A 89 26.79 19.45 3.35
CA ASN A 89 27.68 20.06 4.32
C ASN A 89 28.94 20.50 3.56
N SER A 90 28.82 21.65 2.89
CA SER A 90 29.95 22.39 2.34
C SER A 90 30.87 22.68 3.51
N LYS A 91 31.90 21.85 3.65
CA LYS A 91 33.09 22.15 4.43
C LYS A 91 33.70 23.41 3.83
N ARG A 92 33.23 24.56 4.30
CA ARG A 92 33.84 25.86 4.09
C ARG A 92 35.08 25.87 4.98
N THR A 93 36.15 25.26 4.51
CA THR A 93 37.48 25.43 5.09
C THR A 93 37.97 26.79 4.64
N THR A 94 37.81 27.80 5.51
CA THR A 94 38.51 29.08 5.39
C THR A 94 40.01 28.81 5.52
N PRO A 95 40.86 29.19 4.55
CA PRO A 95 42.29 29.26 4.78
C PRO A 95 42.55 30.49 5.64
N GLY A 96 43.10 30.28 6.84
CA GLY A 96 43.58 31.34 7.72
C GLY A 96 44.71 32.13 7.05
N ARG A 97 44.72 33.44 7.33
CA ARG A 97 45.71 34.43 6.86
C ARG A 97 46.77 34.64 7.92
#